data_AF-A0A1C8ZV81-F1
#
_entry.id   AF-A0A1C8ZV81-F1
#
_cell.length_a   1.000
_cell.length_b   1.000
_cell.length_c   1.000
_cell.angle_alpha   90.00
_cell.angle_beta   90.00
_cell.angle_gamma   90.00
#
_symmetry.space_group_name_H-M   'P 1'
#
loop_
_entity.id
_entity.type
_entity.pdbx_description
1 polymer ?
#
loop_
_entity_poly.entity_id
_entity_poly.type
_entity_poly.pdbx_seq_one_letter_code
_entity_poly.pdbx_strand_id
1 'polypeptide(L)' 'MEKITRVNDTTFIIDIEKSTVVSFKLDDNLLEIIDYLVSKFNYNCRSDLIREAIYEYLKYLKQKNAYNAIS' A
#
# COMPACT_ATOMS: atom_id res chain seq x y z
N MET A 1 -3.49 12.57 -0.38
CA MET A 1 -4.20 13.77 0.15
C MET A 1 -3.20 14.55 0.96
N GLU A 2 -3.26 15.87 0.97
CA GLU A 2 -2.37 16.68 1.82
C GLU A 2 -2.98 16.79 3.22
N LYS A 3 -2.25 16.36 4.24
CA LYS A 3 -2.67 16.53 5.63
C LYS A 3 -1.88 17.69 6.24
N ILE A 4 -2.58 18.77 6.59
CA ILE A 4 -1.99 19.93 7.26
C ILE A 4 -2.30 19.82 8.74
N THR A 5 -1.25 19.72 9.57
CA THR A 5 -1.37 19.73 11.03
C THR A 5 -0.77 21.04 11.55
N ARG A 6 -1.58 21.86 12.21
CA ARG A 6 -1.11 23.10 12.87
C ARG A 6 -0.39 22.73 14.17
N VAL A 7 0.86 23.17 14.31
CA VAL A 7 1.65 22.95 15.53
C VAL A 7 1.53 24.14 16.47
N ASN A 8 1.54 25.36 15.93
CA ASN A 8 1.28 26.61 16.67
C ASN A 8 0.91 27.76 15.70
N ASP A 9 0.96 29.00 16.16
CA ASP A 9 0.53 30.17 15.37
C ASP A 9 1.38 30.45 14.13
N THR A 10 2.64 30.00 14.11
CA THR A 10 3.57 30.26 13.01
C THR A 10 4.08 28.99 12.31
N THR A 11 3.78 27.80 12.85
CA THR A 11 4.32 26.52 12.37
C THR A 11 3.22 25.54 11.98
N PHE A 12 3.35 24.99 10.78
CA PHE A 12 2.49 23.95 10.20
C PHE A 12 3.34 22.78 9.72
N ILE A 13 2.86 21.55 9.94
CA ILE A 13 3.40 20.33 9.33
C ILE A 13 2.51 19.98 8.15
N ILE A 14 3.12 19.77 6.99
CA ILE A 14 2.43 19.37 5.77
C ILE A 14 2.93 17.97 5.41
N ASP A 15 2.08 16.97 5.58
CA ASP A 15 2.35 15.62 5.10
C ASP A 15 1.93 15.53 3.63
N ILE A 16 2.92 15.54 2.74
CA ILE A 16 2.72 15.40 1.29
C ILE A 16 2.91 13.93 0.93
N GLU A 17 1.81 13.19 0.83
CA GLU A 17 1.81 11.85 0.24
C GLU A 17 2.01 11.95 -1.27
N LYS A 18 3.25 11.82 -1.75
CA LYS A 18 3.52 11.71 -3.18
C LYS A 18 3.17 10.31 -3.66
N SER A 19 2.24 10.22 -4.62
CA SER A 19 1.99 9.00 -5.36
C SER A 19 2.88 8.94 -6.60
N THR A 20 3.51 7.78 -6.84
CA THR A 20 4.26 7.50 -8.06
C THR A 20 3.54 6.41 -8.83
N VAL A 21 3.33 6.63 -10.13
CA VAL A 21 2.79 5.60 -11.02
C VAL A 21 3.93 4.69 -11.47
N VAL A 22 3.72 3.38 -11.36
CA VAL A 22 4.68 2.36 -11.80
C VAL A 22 3.99 1.44 -12.82
N SER A 23 4.77 0.95 -13.78
CA SER A 23 4.31 -0.04 -14.75
C SER A 23 5.13 -1.32 -14.58
N PHE A 24 4.46 -2.47 -14.51
CA PHE A 24 5.08 -3.78 -14.43
C PHE A 24 4.26 -4.80 -15.22
N LYS A 25 4.91 -5.89 -15.62
CA LYS A 25 4.28 -6.97 -16.38
C LYS A 25 3.69 -8.00 -15.42
N LEU A 26 2.52 -8.50 -15.74
CA LEU A 26 1.84 -9.59 -15.03
C LEU A 26 1.45 -10.66 -16.05
N ASP A 27 1.37 -11.90 -15.58
CA ASP A 27 0.73 -12.97 -16.34
C ASP A 27 -0.79 -12.70 -16.44
N ASP A 28 -1.39 -13.06 -17.57
CA ASP A 28 -2.81 -12.79 -17.83
C ASP A 28 -3.71 -13.51 -16.81
N ASN A 29 -3.39 -14.74 -16.43
CA ASN A 29 -4.18 -15.48 -15.42
C ASN A 29 -4.13 -14.78 -14.06
N LEU A 30 -2.97 -14.22 -13.71
CA LEU A 30 -2.83 -13.48 -12.46
C LEU A 30 -3.62 -12.16 -12.51
N LEU A 31 -3.68 -11.51 -13.66
CA LEU A 31 -4.48 -10.30 -13.84
C LEU A 31 -5.99 -10.59 -13.69
N GLU A 32 -6.47 -11.70 -14.25
CA GLU A 32 -7.87 -12.14 -14.10
C GLU A 32 -8.22 -12.44 -12.64
N ILE A 33 -7.30 -13.08 -11.90
CA ILE A 33 -7.47 -13.30 -10.46
C ILE A 33 -7.57 -11.97 -9.72
N ILE A 34 -6.70 -11.00 -10.03
CA ILE A 34 -6.74 -9.67 -9.41
C ILE A 34 -8.09 -9.00 -9.68
N ASP A 35 -8.60 -9.06 -10.91
CA ASP A 35 -9.91 -8.48 -11.26
C ASP A 35 -11.06 -9.13 -10.50
N TYR A 36 -11.05 -10.46 -10.41
CA TYR A 36 -12.03 -11.19 -9.61
C TYR A 36 -11.98 -10.77 -8.14
N LEU A 37 -10.79 -10.61 -7.55
CA LEU A 37 -10.66 -10.22 -6.15
C LEU A 37 -11.07 -8.75 -5.92
N VAL A 38 -10.76 -7.84 -6.85
CA VAL A 38 -11.21 -6.44 -6.79
C VAL A 38 -12.73 -6.37 -6.70
N SER A 39 -13.43 -7.10 -7.58
CA SER A 39 -14.90 -7.14 -7.58
C SER A 39 -15.48 -7.85 -6.35
N LYS A 40 -14.92 -9.01 -5.97
CA LYS A 40 -15.38 -9.80 -4.83
C LYS A 40 -15.29 -9.05 -3.50
N PHE A 41 -14.22 -8.28 -3.30
CA PHE A 41 -13.96 -7.57 -2.05
C PHE A 41 -14.30 -6.06 -2.14
N ASN A 42 -14.95 -5.65 -3.24
CA ASN A 42 -15.47 -4.30 -3.42
C ASN A 42 -14.39 -3.19 -3.32
N TYR A 43 -13.21 -3.44 -3.88
CA TYR A 43 -12.16 -2.44 -4.05
C TYR A 43 -12.52 -1.48 -5.19
N ASN A 44 -12.12 -0.21 -5.08
CA ASN A 44 -12.41 0.78 -6.13
C ASN A 44 -11.59 0.53 -7.40
N CYS A 45 -10.36 0.04 -7.27
CA CYS A 45 -9.48 -0.26 -8.40
C CYS A 45 -8.42 -1.32 -8.06
N ARG A 46 -7.75 -1.86 -9.09
CA ARG A 46 -6.64 -2.81 -8.95
C ARG A 46 -5.53 -2.27 -8.04
N SER A 47 -5.20 -0.99 -8.17
CA SER A 47 -4.11 -0.38 -7.40
C SER A 47 -4.38 -0.37 -5.90
N ASP A 48 -5.65 -0.31 -5.48
CA ASP A 48 -5.99 -0.34 -4.05
C ASP A 48 -5.72 -1.73 -3.47
N LEU A 49 -6.24 -2.77 -4.12
CA LEU A 49 -5.98 -4.16 -3.74
C LEU A 49 -4.47 -4.47 -3.74
N ILE A 50 -3.76 -4.10 -4.81
CA ILE A 50 -2.33 -4.38 -4.94
C ILE A 50 -1.53 -3.66 -3.84
N ARG A 51 -1.90 -2.42 -3.51
CA ARG A 51 -1.24 -1.64 -2.46
C ARG A 51 -1.42 -2.29 -1.09
N GLU A 52 -2.63 -2.73 -0.75
CA GLU A 52 -2.87 -3.43 0.51
C GLU A 52 -2.13 -4.76 0.59
N ALA A 53 -2.13 -5.55 -0.48
CA ALA A 53 -1.39 -6.81 -0.56
C ALA A 53 0.13 -6.60 -0.33
N ILE A 54 0.71 -5.54 -0.92
CA ILE A 54 2.11 -5.18 -0.71
C ILE A 54 2.36 -4.81 0.76
N TYR A 55 1.50 -3.99 1.38
CA TYR A 55 1.67 -3.61 2.79
C TYR A 55 1.59 -4.80 3.73
N GLU A 56 0.62 -5.71 3.53
CA GLU A 56 0.49 -6.92 4.34
C GLU A 56 1.71 -7.83 4.18
N TYR A 57 2.23 -7.99 2.95
CA TYR A 57 3.44 -8.78 2.74
C TYR A 57 4.67 -8.15 3.39
N LEU A 58 4.84 -6.83 3.30
CA LEU A 58 5.93 -6.11 3.98
C LEU A 58 5.84 -6.25 5.50
N LYS A 59 4.64 -6.20 6.07
CA LYS A 59 4.39 -6.42 7.50
C LYS A 59 4.78 -7.83 7.91
N TYR A 60 4.38 -8.84 7.15
CA TYR A 60 4.81 -10.23 7.34
C TYR A 60 6.34 -10.36 7.31
N LEU A 61 7.02 -9.78 6.32
CA LEU A 61 8.48 -9.84 6.20
C LEU A 61 9.19 -9.18 7.40
N LYS A 62 8.69 -8.04 7.88
CA LYS A 62 9.23 -7.37 9.08
C LYS A 62 9.09 -8.24 10.32
N GLN A 63 7.92 -8.88 10.51
CA GLN A 63 7.68 -9.78 11.64
C GLN A 63 8.58 -11.02 11.57
N LYS A 64 8.72 -11.61 10.39
CA LYS A 64 9.60 -12.77 10.16
C LYS A 64 11.08 -12.45 10.44
N ASN A 65 11.56 -11.30 9.97
CA ASN A 65 12.92 -10.85 10.25
C ASN A 65 13.14 -10.54 11.73
N ALA A 66 12.15 -9.94 12.40
CA ALA A 66 12.21 -9.73 13.84
C ALA A 66 12.27 -11.07 14.59
N TYR A 67 11.48 -12.07 14.21
CA TYR A 67 11.52 -13.41 14.79
C TYR A 67 12.91 -14.07 14.62
N ASN A 68 13.48 -13.99 13.42
CA ASN A 68 14.80 -14.55 13.12
C ASN A 68 15.96 -13.82 13.82
N ALA A 69 15.78 -12.58 14.28
CA ALA A 69 16.82 -11.81 14.98
C ALA A 69 16.89 -12.10 16.49
N ILE A 70 15.91 -12.81 17.04
CA ILE A 70 15.80 -13.15 18.47
C ILE A 70 15.91 -14.68 18.69
N SER A 71 16.06 -15.46 17.60
CA SER A 71 16.23 -16.92 17.58
C SER A 71 17.71 -17.26 17.40
#